data_AF-A0A3A3HAB0-F1
#
_entry.id   AF-A0A3A3HAB0-F1
#
_cell.length_a   1.000
_cell.length_b   1.000
_cell.length_c   1.000
_cell.angle_alpha   90.00
_cell.angle_beta   90.00
_cell.angle_gamma   90.00
#
_symmetry.space_group_name_H-M   'P 1'
#
loop_
_entity.id
_entity.type
_entity.pdbx_description
1 polymer ?
#
loop_
_entity_poly.entity_id
_entity_poly.type
_entity_poly.pdbx_seq_one_letter_code
_entity_poly.pdbx_strand_id
1 'polypeptide(L)'
;MNTVLNAKGVPLPYSGSSVNHFSATNSGPQLAGSALNDSMWGDSSVNVVMQGGTGDDIYYLYSARNSAFEKAGEGVDTINTWMSYRLPENIENLTVTGNGRSAIGNDGDNIISGASGSQTIDGGAGDDVLIGGGGADIFVISEGNGSDLILDFSVDDQVRLDGYGFISFDAIQSNMTQTGANVTLDLGNDEILVFANTTVDQFDAGQFKLSLDKSEMSLSFSDDFNSLSLWNGESGTWDSNFWWGAENGSTHEGNGEKQWYIDTDYAPTKSVNPFSVDNGVLTITAAPTPDAIKPEINNYDYTSGLLTTYESFSQTYGYFEMRADMPENQGAWPAFWLLPADGSWPPELDVVEMRGQEPGVVHVTSHTNETGSHTSVSSAVNVPDTSGFHTYGVLWTEEEIVWYFDDVEIARTDTPSDMHGPMYMLVNLAVGGVAGTPADGLATPAEMQIDYIKAYELDGVTQAAAKAGSGDFLV
;
A
#
# COMPACT_ATOMS: atom_id res chain seq x y z
N MET A 1 -2.22 14.12 36.44
CA MET A 1 -2.30 13.67 35.04
C MET A 1 -1.14 14.32 34.33
N ASN A 2 -0.22 13.52 33.79
CA ASN A 2 0.87 14.04 32.97
C ASN A 2 0.30 14.31 31.57
N THR A 3 0.70 15.41 30.95
CA THR A 3 0.21 15.80 29.62
C THR A 3 1.37 16.23 28.73
N VAL A 4 1.16 16.14 27.42
CA VAL A 4 2.00 16.77 26.38
C VAL A 4 1.13 17.73 25.57
N LEU A 5 1.69 18.82 25.04
CA LEU A 5 0.95 19.71 24.17
C LEU A 5 1.07 19.21 22.73
N ASN A 6 -0.02 19.17 21.97
CA ASN A 6 0.03 18.92 20.52
C ASN A 6 0.47 20.18 19.73
N ALA A 7 0.42 20.10 18.40
CA ALA A 7 0.83 21.19 17.50
C ALA A 7 0.07 22.50 17.74
N LYS A 8 -1.22 22.41 18.13
CA LYS A 8 -2.08 23.57 18.44
C LYS A 8 -1.95 24.06 19.88
N GLY A 9 -1.11 23.43 20.69
CA GLY A 9 -0.93 23.78 22.11
C GLY A 9 -2.06 23.27 23.01
N VAL A 10 -2.83 22.28 22.56
CA VAL A 10 -3.85 21.59 23.37
C VAL A 10 -3.17 20.47 24.17
N PRO A 11 -3.42 20.34 25.50
CA PRO A 11 -2.85 19.26 26.29
C PRO A 11 -3.54 17.91 26.02
N LEU A 12 -2.76 16.92 25.58
CA LEU A 12 -3.15 15.51 25.50
C LEU A 12 -2.67 14.77 26.76
N PRO A 13 -3.55 13.99 27.43
CA PRO A 13 -3.20 13.25 28.64
C PRO A 13 -2.57 11.89 28.34
N TYR A 14 -1.58 11.51 29.14
CA TYR A 14 -1.16 10.11 29.27
C TYR A 14 -2.09 9.38 30.25
N SER A 15 -2.32 8.09 30.03
CA SER A 15 -3.01 7.22 30.98
C SER A 15 -2.41 7.31 32.39
N GLY A 16 -3.27 7.37 33.41
CA GLY A 16 -2.85 7.33 34.80
C GLY A 16 -2.21 5.99 35.19
N SER A 17 -1.47 5.97 36.31
CA SER A 17 -0.80 4.77 36.77
C SER A 17 -1.79 3.68 37.19
N SER A 18 -1.59 2.48 36.64
CA SER A 18 -2.36 1.29 36.98
C SER A 18 -2.31 0.95 38.48
N VAL A 19 -3.45 0.52 39.00
CA VAL A 19 -3.65 0.04 40.37
C VAL A 19 -4.11 -1.41 40.45
N ASN A 20 -4.74 -1.96 39.41
CA ASN A 20 -5.04 -3.40 39.33
C ASN A 20 -4.45 -4.07 38.08
N HIS A 21 -4.34 -5.40 38.14
CA HIS A 21 -3.67 -6.19 37.12
C HIS A 21 -4.52 -7.43 36.79
N PHE A 22 -4.90 -7.59 35.54
CA PHE A 22 -5.75 -8.66 35.04
C PHE A 22 -5.06 -9.47 33.95
N SER A 23 -5.22 -10.79 34.00
CA SER A 23 -4.79 -11.69 32.93
C SER A 23 -6.02 -12.31 32.27
N ALA A 24 -6.03 -12.32 30.95
CA ALA A 24 -7.08 -12.96 30.17
C ALA A 24 -6.99 -14.50 30.16
N THR A 25 -5.93 -15.08 30.74
CA THR A 25 -5.83 -16.54 30.82
C THR A 25 -7.01 -17.11 31.61
N ASN A 26 -7.84 -17.92 30.95
CA ASN A 26 -9.10 -18.49 31.47
C ASN A 26 -10.26 -17.48 31.69
N SER A 27 -10.19 -16.26 31.15
CA SER A 27 -11.33 -15.31 31.21
C SER A 27 -12.49 -15.72 30.29
N GLY A 28 -12.22 -16.59 29.31
CA GLY A 28 -13.13 -16.80 28.19
C GLY A 28 -13.00 -15.69 27.15
N PRO A 29 -14.03 -15.47 26.30
CA PRO A 29 -13.92 -14.57 25.16
C PRO A 29 -13.93 -13.07 25.52
N GLN A 30 -14.21 -12.73 26.79
CA GLN A 30 -14.32 -11.37 27.28
C GLN A 30 -13.63 -11.27 28.64
N LEU A 31 -12.92 -10.18 28.87
CA LEU A 31 -12.34 -9.84 30.17
C LEU A 31 -12.76 -8.42 30.52
N ALA A 32 -13.51 -8.26 31.60
CA ALA A 32 -13.86 -6.96 32.15
C ALA A 32 -12.92 -6.59 33.31
N GLY A 33 -12.42 -5.37 33.29
CA GLY A 33 -11.70 -4.70 34.35
C GLY A 33 -12.65 -4.14 35.41
N SER A 34 -12.23 -3.05 36.03
CA SER A 34 -12.86 -2.42 37.18
C SER A 34 -13.36 -1.01 36.83
N ALA A 35 -13.39 -0.11 37.80
CA ALA A 35 -13.68 1.32 37.58
C ALA A 35 -12.46 2.18 37.93
N LEU A 36 -11.31 1.52 38.07
CA LEU A 36 -10.02 2.07 38.42
C LEU A 36 -9.06 1.74 37.28
N ASN A 37 -7.92 2.43 37.26
CA ASN A 37 -6.86 2.21 36.30
C ASN A 37 -6.30 0.79 36.40
N ASP A 38 -6.45 0.02 35.33
CA ASP A 38 -6.13 -1.39 35.26
C ASP A 38 -5.05 -1.63 34.20
N SER A 39 -4.30 -2.71 34.39
CA SER A 39 -3.45 -3.26 33.35
C SER A 39 -3.95 -4.65 32.98
N MET A 40 -4.18 -4.89 31.70
CA MET A 40 -4.85 -6.09 31.21
C MET A 40 -4.00 -6.78 30.15
N TRP A 41 -3.70 -8.07 30.34
CA TRP A 41 -2.84 -8.85 29.45
C TRP A 41 -3.60 -9.93 28.70
N GLY A 42 -3.56 -9.87 27.37
CA GLY A 42 -3.93 -10.95 26.45
C GLY A 42 -2.69 -11.66 25.93
N ASP A 43 -2.55 -12.96 26.21
CA ASP A 43 -1.49 -13.80 25.62
C ASP A 43 -1.97 -14.53 24.35
N SER A 44 -1.03 -15.17 23.63
CA SER A 44 -1.33 -15.84 22.36
C SER A 44 -2.22 -17.09 22.46
N SER A 45 -2.44 -17.62 23.66
CA SER A 45 -3.30 -18.78 23.90
C SER A 45 -4.78 -18.42 24.00
N VAL A 46 -5.10 -17.14 24.17
CA VAL A 46 -6.47 -16.67 24.36
C VAL A 46 -6.96 -15.86 23.15
N ASN A 47 -8.26 -15.99 22.86
CA ASN A 47 -8.99 -15.10 21.98
C ASN A 47 -9.93 -14.28 22.87
N VAL A 48 -9.66 -12.98 23.02
CA VAL A 48 -10.28 -12.14 24.05
C VAL A 48 -10.48 -10.70 23.57
N VAL A 49 -11.60 -10.12 23.98
CA VAL A 49 -11.82 -8.66 24.00
C VAL A 49 -11.72 -8.20 25.45
N MET A 50 -10.86 -7.21 25.71
CA MET A 50 -10.65 -6.61 27.02
C MET A 50 -11.40 -5.28 27.11
N GLN A 51 -12.07 -5.04 28.25
CA GLN A 51 -12.80 -3.81 28.55
C GLN A 51 -12.38 -3.36 29.94
N GLY A 52 -11.79 -2.18 30.08
CA GLY A 52 -11.12 -1.70 31.29
C GLY A 52 -12.08 -1.02 32.24
N GLY A 53 -13.02 -0.25 31.69
CA GLY A 53 -14.08 0.42 32.44
C GLY A 53 -13.75 1.90 32.63
N THR A 54 -14.26 2.53 33.69
CA THR A 54 -14.16 4.01 33.81
C THR A 54 -12.80 4.54 34.29
N GLY A 55 -11.75 3.73 34.23
CA GLY A 55 -10.39 4.07 34.68
C GLY A 55 -9.51 4.47 33.50
N ASP A 56 -8.28 4.90 33.78
CA ASP A 56 -7.27 4.98 32.71
C ASP A 56 -6.56 3.61 32.62
N ASP A 57 -6.87 2.84 31.60
CA ASP A 57 -6.51 1.44 31.46
C ASP A 57 -5.37 1.22 30.45
N ILE A 58 -4.57 0.18 30.68
CA ILE A 58 -3.45 -0.20 29.82
C ILE A 58 -3.64 -1.63 29.33
N TYR A 59 -3.83 -1.76 28.03
CA TYR A 59 -4.05 -3.01 27.32
C TYR A 59 -2.77 -3.54 26.69
N TYR A 60 -2.33 -4.70 27.13
CA TYR A 60 -1.18 -5.40 26.56
C TYR A 60 -1.65 -6.50 25.62
N LEU A 61 -1.51 -6.26 24.32
CA LEU A 61 -1.95 -7.17 23.25
C LEU A 61 -0.75 -7.95 22.70
N TYR A 62 -0.63 -9.23 23.05
CA TYR A 62 0.49 -10.07 22.58
C TYR A 62 0.12 -11.03 21.45
N SER A 63 -1.09 -10.90 20.88
CA SER A 63 -1.52 -11.67 19.71
C SER A 63 -2.61 -10.93 18.94
N ALA A 64 -2.67 -11.14 17.62
CA ALA A 64 -3.75 -10.65 16.75
C ALA A 64 -5.14 -11.20 17.12
N ARG A 65 -5.21 -12.15 18.08
CA ARG A 65 -6.46 -12.65 18.67
C ARG A 65 -6.92 -11.85 19.88
N ASN A 66 -6.21 -10.79 20.25
CA ASN A 66 -6.52 -9.95 21.40
C ASN A 66 -6.93 -8.56 20.89
N SER A 67 -7.95 -7.99 21.52
CA SER A 67 -8.44 -6.65 21.21
C SER A 67 -8.87 -5.95 22.50
N ALA A 68 -8.93 -4.62 22.44
CA ALA A 68 -9.49 -3.77 23.48
C ALA A 68 -10.75 -3.09 22.96
N PHE A 69 -11.67 -2.75 23.86
CA PHE A 69 -12.87 -1.99 23.56
C PHE A 69 -13.18 -1.06 24.73
N GLU A 70 -13.32 0.23 24.43
CA GLU A 70 -13.71 1.27 25.37
C GLU A 70 -14.91 2.05 24.87
N LYS A 71 -15.69 2.63 25.79
CA LYS A 71 -16.76 3.58 25.42
C LYS A 71 -16.28 5.01 25.61
N ALA A 72 -16.90 5.91 24.85
CA ALA A 72 -16.66 7.34 24.97
C ALA A 72 -16.73 7.83 26.43
N GLY A 73 -15.65 8.49 26.87
CA GLY A 73 -15.53 9.10 28.19
C GLY A 73 -15.32 8.11 29.35
N GLU A 74 -14.89 6.88 29.06
CA GLU A 74 -14.52 5.90 30.08
C GLU A 74 -13.09 6.06 30.59
N GLY A 75 -12.22 6.90 30.02
CA GLY A 75 -10.89 7.10 30.59
C GLY A 75 -9.96 7.83 29.66
N VAL A 76 -8.67 7.70 29.96
CA VAL A 76 -7.58 7.91 29.01
C VAL A 76 -6.83 6.60 28.91
N ASP A 77 -6.99 5.90 27.80
CA ASP A 77 -6.57 4.50 27.68
C ASP A 77 -5.33 4.34 26.79
N THR A 78 -4.57 3.27 27.03
CA THR A 78 -3.37 2.96 26.25
C THR A 78 -3.41 1.53 25.75
N ILE A 79 -3.14 1.33 24.45
CA ILE A 79 -2.75 0.04 23.91
C ILE A 79 -1.22 -0.07 23.83
N ASN A 80 -0.68 -1.18 24.32
CA ASN A 80 0.73 -1.54 24.20
C ASN A 80 0.86 -2.88 23.46
N THR A 81 1.59 -2.89 22.35
CA THR A 81 1.78 -4.09 21.53
C THR A 81 3.12 -4.12 20.80
N TRP A 82 3.46 -5.27 20.21
CA TRP A 82 4.66 -5.50 19.39
C TRP A 82 4.34 -5.70 17.89
N MET A 83 3.05 -5.74 17.56
CA MET A 83 2.52 -5.94 16.22
C MET A 83 2.15 -4.58 15.62
N SER A 84 2.02 -4.52 14.30
CA SER A 84 1.36 -3.37 13.68
C SER A 84 -0.07 -3.26 14.21
N TYR A 85 -0.54 -2.04 14.48
CA TYR A 85 -1.82 -1.83 15.15
C TYR A 85 -2.47 -0.50 14.73
N ARG A 86 -3.80 -0.52 14.60
CA ARG A 86 -4.65 0.65 14.46
C ARG A 86 -5.51 0.78 15.71
N LEU A 87 -5.54 1.96 16.32
CA LEU A 87 -6.38 2.21 17.49
C LEU A 87 -7.87 2.02 17.13
N PRO A 88 -8.65 1.33 17.97
CA PRO A 88 -10.10 1.42 17.90
C PRO A 88 -10.57 2.79 18.40
N GLU A 89 -11.84 3.10 18.19
CA GLU A 89 -12.46 4.30 18.76
C GLU A 89 -12.34 4.34 20.29
N ASN A 90 -12.28 5.56 20.85
CA ASN A 90 -12.27 5.84 22.29
C ASN A 90 -11.06 5.28 23.06
N ILE A 91 -9.92 5.08 22.39
CA ILE A 91 -8.63 4.82 23.04
C ILE A 91 -7.66 5.89 22.57
N GLU A 92 -7.00 6.58 23.51
CA GLU A 92 -6.27 7.82 23.22
C GLU A 92 -4.78 7.59 22.96
N ASN A 93 -4.21 6.48 23.41
CA ASN A 93 -2.75 6.28 23.34
C ASN A 93 -2.37 4.93 22.75
N LEU A 94 -1.32 4.93 21.92
CA LEU A 94 -0.76 3.74 21.31
C LEU A 94 0.75 3.68 21.55
N THR A 95 1.23 2.52 21.98
CA THR A 95 2.66 2.17 21.96
C THR A 95 2.86 0.91 21.15
N VAL A 96 3.62 1.03 20.07
CA VAL A 96 4.03 -0.10 19.23
C VAL A 96 5.54 -0.31 19.36
N THR A 97 5.90 -1.54 19.70
CA THR A 97 7.28 -2.00 19.80
C THR A 97 7.63 -2.93 18.64
N GLY A 98 8.91 -3.29 18.49
CA GLY A 98 9.37 -4.15 17.41
C GLY A 98 10.13 -3.35 16.35
N ASN A 99 10.28 -3.93 15.16
CA ASN A 99 10.96 -3.29 14.02
C ASN A 99 10.15 -3.52 12.75
N GLY A 100 10.01 -2.48 11.92
CA GLY A 100 9.17 -2.50 10.73
C GLY A 100 7.68 -2.66 11.06
N ARG A 101 7.18 -1.89 12.03
CA ARG A 101 5.78 -1.95 12.49
C ARG A 101 5.03 -0.65 12.20
N SER A 102 3.72 -0.77 12.01
CA SER A 102 2.83 0.37 11.80
C SER A 102 2.13 0.71 13.11
N ALA A 103 2.05 1.99 13.46
CA ALA A 103 1.30 2.51 14.60
C ALA A 103 0.33 3.56 14.09
N ILE A 104 -0.96 3.21 14.03
CA ILE A 104 -1.99 4.05 13.42
C ILE A 104 -3.00 4.46 14.48
N GLY A 105 -3.34 5.75 14.55
CA GLY A 105 -4.35 6.27 15.45
C GLY A 105 -5.79 6.11 14.95
N ASN A 106 -6.70 6.85 15.58
CA ASN A 106 -8.13 6.90 15.29
C ASN A 106 -8.55 8.32 14.90
N ASP A 107 -9.83 8.69 15.09
CA ASP A 107 -10.38 9.98 14.68
C ASP A 107 -10.23 11.10 15.74
N GLY A 108 -9.47 10.86 16.81
CA GLY A 108 -9.25 11.84 17.88
C GLY A 108 -7.78 12.05 18.18
N ASP A 109 -7.47 13.12 18.91
CA ASP A 109 -6.11 13.49 19.31
C ASP A 109 -5.44 12.36 20.12
N ASN A 110 -4.43 11.72 19.52
CA ASN A 110 -3.73 10.56 20.07
C ASN A 110 -2.28 10.89 20.46
N ILE A 111 -1.77 10.15 21.44
CA ILE A 111 -0.32 10.04 21.67
C ILE A 111 0.15 8.69 21.14
N ILE A 112 0.95 8.72 20.09
CA ILE A 112 1.46 7.51 19.42
C ILE A 112 2.97 7.44 19.57
N SER A 113 3.44 6.35 20.17
CA SER A 113 4.85 6.10 20.42
C SER A 113 5.34 4.83 19.74
N GLY A 114 6.38 4.98 18.93
CA GLY A 114 7.34 3.95 18.61
C GLY A 114 8.26 3.63 19.79
N ALA A 115 9.20 2.72 19.56
CA ALA A 115 10.13 2.22 20.57
C ALA A 115 11.58 2.35 20.09
N SER A 116 12.28 1.24 19.84
CA SER A 116 13.71 1.26 19.50
C SER A 116 14.04 0.68 18.12
N GLY A 117 13.03 0.37 17.32
CA GLY A 117 13.19 -0.08 15.94
C GLY A 117 12.38 0.82 15.01
N SER A 118 12.47 0.62 13.70
CA SER A 118 11.73 1.44 12.73
C SER A 118 10.21 1.26 12.82
N GLN A 119 9.47 2.36 12.85
CA GLN A 119 8.02 2.43 12.78
C GLN A 119 7.54 3.25 11.58
N THR A 120 6.36 2.91 11.06
CA THR A 120 5.53 3.81 10.26
C THR A 120 4.43 4.33 11.18
N ILE A 121 4.42 5.62 11.47
CA ILE A 121 3.53 6.26 12.44
C ILE A 121 2.55 7.16 11.67
N ASP A 122 1.26 6.90 11.84
CA ASP A 122 0.16 7.68 11.25
C ASP A 122 -0.79 8.07 12.39
N GLY A 123 -0.97 9.38 12.59
CA GLY A 123 -1.86 9.91 13.62
C GLY A 123 -3.31 9.49 13.47
N GLY A 124 -3.75 9.20 12.24
CA GLY A 124 -5.18 9.20 11.92
C GLY A 124 -5.67 10.64 11.78
N ALA A 125 -6.90 10.91 12.21
CA ALA A 125 -7.43 12.27 12.23
C ALA A 125 -7.39 12.83 13.66
N GLY A 126 -7.19 14.14 13.78
CA GLY A 126 -6.99 14.80 15.07
C GLY A 126 -5.70 15.62 15.06
N ASP A 127 -5.42 16.30 16.17
CA ASP A 127 -4.15 17.00 16.35
C ASP A 127 -3.23 16.15 17.24
N ASP A 128 -2.40 15.30 16.63
CA ASP A 128 -1.71 14.21 17.32
C ASP A 128 -0.32 14.58 17.87
N VAL A 129 0.18 13.71 18.76
CA VAL A 129 1.57 13.73 19.22
C VAL A 129 2.25 12.42 18.84
N LEU A 130 3.20 12.52 17.91
CA LEU A 130 3.90 11.40 17.32
C LEU A 130 5.34 11.33 17.86
N ILE A 131 5.75 10.14 18.27
CA ILE A 131 7.05 9.88 18.89
C ILE A 131 7.65 8.66 18.21
N GLY A 132 8.76 8.82 17.50
CA GLY A 132 9.44 7.71 16.81
C GLY A 132 10.21 6.81 17.80
N GLY A 133 10.91 7.45 18.73
CA GLY A 133 11.80 6.80 19.67
C GLY A 133 13.19 6.63 19.07
N GLY A 134 13.49 5.47 18.52
CA GLY A 134 14.74 5.25 17.82
C GLY A 134 14.57 4.19 16.74
N GLY A 135 15.44 4.23 15.75
CA GLY A 135 15.20 3.55 14.48
C GLY A 135 15.16 4.60 13.37
N ALA A 136 14.91 4.16 12.15
CA ALA A 136 14.57 5.04 11.04
C ALA A 136 13.05 5.01 10.88
N ASP A 137 12.36 6.05 11.33
CA ASP A 137 10.91 6.10 11.38
C ASP A 137 10.32 6.87 10.20
N ILE A 138 9.09 6.54 9.82
CA ILE A 138 8.32 7.27 8.81
C ILE A 138 7.09 7.85 9.49
N PHE A 139 6.99 9.17 9.54
CA PHE A 139 5.80 9.89 10.00
C PHE A 139 4.92 10.20 8.79
N VAL A 140 3.69 9.69 8.80
CA VAL A 140 2.70 9.87 7.73
C VAL A 140 1.74 10.97 8.15
N ILE A 141 1.65 12.02 7.35
CA ILE A 141 0.79 13.18 7.58
C ILE A 141 -0.07 13.34 6.33
N SER A 142 -1.38 13.24 6.49
CA SER A 142 -2.33 13.29 5.37
C SER A 142 -3.10 14.61 5.39
N GLU A 143 -3.40 15.17 4.22
CA GLU A 143 -4.25 16.37 4.09
C GLU A 143 -5.64 16.11 4.68
N GLY A 144 -6.12 17.04 5.51
CA GLY A 144 -7.44 16.97 6.14
C GLY A 144 -7.50 16.17 7.43
N ASN A 145 -6.38 15.59 7.86
CA ASN A 145 -6.30 14.82 9.10
C ASN A 145 -5.95 15.66 10.33
N GLY A 146 -5.64 16.96 10.21
CA GLY A 146 -5.35 17.82 11.35
C GLY A 146 -3.91 18.29 11.43
N SER A 147 -3.41 18.56 12.64
CA SER A 147 -2.08 19.14 12.87
C SER A 147 -1.29 18.42 13.94
N ASP A 148 -0.14 17.88 13.52
CA ASP A 148 0.63 16.97 14.35
C ASP A 148 1.91 17.56 14.91
N LEU A 149 2.33 17.02 16.04
CA LEU A 149 3.62 17.29 16.65
C LEU A 149 4.48 16.04 16.62
N ILE A 150 5.63 16.12 15.95
CA ILE A 150 6.70 15.12 16.06
C ILE A 150 7.67 15.55 17.16
N LEU A 151 7.80 14.75 18.22
CA LEU A 151 8.60 15.12 19.41
C LEU A 151 10.11 14.88 19.28
N ASP A 152 10.53 13.92 18.47
CA ASP A 152 11.90 13.41 18.48
C ASP A 152 12.44 13.09 17.08
N PHE A 153 12.04 13.89 16.09
CA PHE A 153 12.51 13.77 14.70
C PHE A 153 14.05 13.79 14.63
N SER A 154 14.62 12.74 14.07
CA SER A 154 16.06 12.49 13.96
C SER A 154 16.53 12.51 12.51
N VAL A 155 17.83 12.28 12.29
CA VAL A 155 18.44 12.30 10.94
C VAL A 155 18.10 11.08 10.09
N ASP A 156 17.68 9.99 10.73
CA ASP A 156 17.33 8.74 10.04
C ASP A 156 15.82 8.69 9.70
N ASP A 157 15.04 9.65 10.20
CA ASP A 157 13.58 9.69 10.04
C ASP A 157 13.17 10.38 8.75
N GLN A 158 12.00 10.01 8.27
CA GLN A 158 11.35 10.58 7.10
C GLN A 158 9.92 11.03 7.42
N VAL A 159 9.44 12.00 6.66
CA VAL A 159 8.03 12.43 6.64
C VAL A 159 7.44 12.14 5.27
N ARG A 160 6.27 11.52 5.26
CA ARG A 160 5.43 11.38 4.07
C ARG A 160 4.25 12.33 4.18
N LEU A 161 4.15 13.25 3.22
CA LEU A 161 3.15 14.32 3.17
C LEU A 161 2.09 13.97 2.11
N ASP A 162 1.10 13.18 2.51
CA ASP A 162 0.07 12.66 1.63
C ASP A 162 -0.97 13.76 1.31
N GLY A 163 -1.18 14.07 0.02
CA GLY A 163 -2.17 15.06 -0.44
C GLY A 163 -1.73 16.53 -0.51
N TYR A 164 -0.61 16.91 0.13
CA TYR A 164 -0.20 18.34 0.21
C TYR A 164 0.46 18.92 -1.05
N GLY A 165 0.84 18.08 -2.03
CA GLY A 165 1.36 18.54 -3.33
C GLY A 165 2.77 19.14 -3.31
N PHE A 166 3.59 18.84 -2.30
CA PHE A 166 4.97 19.31 -2.24
C PHE A 166 5.87 18.51 -3.19
N ILE A 167 6.24 19.10 -4.32
CA ILE A 167 7.09 18.46 -5.34
C ILE A 167 8.60 18.68 -5.17
N SER A 168 9.02 19.49 -4.18
CA SER A 168 10.45 19.76 -3.93
C SER A 168 10.75 20.09 -2.48
N PHE A 169 11.96 19.77 -2.02
CA PHE A 169 12.43 20.14 -0.69
C PHE A 169 12.51 21.67 -0.50
N ASP A 170 12.87 22.42 -1.55
CA ASP A 170 12.89 23.89 -1.50
C ASP A 170 11.50 24.45 -1.20
N ALA A 171 10.43 23.87 -1.75
CA ALA A 171 9.06 24.26 -1.45
C ALA A 171 8.71 23.99 0.02
N ILE A 172 9.07 22.81 0.54
CA ILE A 172 8.89 22.46 1.96
C ILE A 172 9.63 23.46 2.86
N GLN A 173 10.92 23.69 2.60
CA GLN A 173 11.75 24.58 3.41
C GLN A 173 11.23 26.02 3.37
N SER A 174 10.67 26.47 2.24
CA SER A 174 10.06 27.79 2.13
C SER A 174 8.80 27.97 2.99
N ASN A 175 8.13 26.87 3.33
CA ASN A 175 6.97 26.84 4.22
C ASN A 175 7.34 26.55 5.69
N MET A 176 8.62 26.38 6.00
CA MET A 176 9.09 26.21 7.38
C MET A 176 9.33 27.55 8.08
N THR A 177 8.86 27.65 9.32
CA THR A 177 9.12 28.77 10.22
C THR A 177 9.72 28.29 11.54
N GLN A 178 10.81 28.93 11.98
CA GLN A 178 11.36 28.68 13.31
C GLN A 178 10.49 29.34 14.38
N THR A 179 9.93 28.55 15.29
CA THR A 179 9.11 28.99 16.43
C THR A 179 9.78 28.58 17.74
N GLY A 180 10.61 29.46 18.29
CA GLY A 180 11.39 29.13 19.49
C GLY A 180 12.37 28.00 19.20
N ALA A 181 12.26 26.90 19.96
CA ALA A 181 13.09 25.70 19.77
C ALA A 181 12.54 24.73 18.71
N ASN A 182 11.35 24.99 18.16
CA ASN A 182 10.65 24.09 17.24
C ASN A 182 10.63 24.66 15.84
N VAL A 183 10.44 23.81 14.84
CA VAL A 183 10.11 24.20 13.47
C VAL A 183 8.64 23.90 13.21
N THR A 184 7.94 24.85 12.59
CA THR A 184 6.57 24.68 12.13
C THR A 184 6.59 24.68 10.61
N LEU A 185 6.14 23.60 9.99
CA LEU A 185 5.84 23.51 8.56
C LEU A 185 4.37 23.90 8.37
N ASP A 186 4.13 24.94 7.58
CA ASP A 186 2.79 25.33 7.13
C ASP A 186 2.36 24.43 5.97
N LEU A 187 1.30 23.66 6.20
CA LEU A 187 0.75 22.71 5.23
C LEU A 187 -0.41 23.32 4.42
N GLY A 188 -0.85 24.53 4.75
CA GLY A 188 -2.05 25.15 4.20
C GLY A 188 -3.32 24.69 4.91
N ASN A 189 -4.48 25.24 4.52
CA ASN A 189 -5.80 24.87 5.06
C ASN A 189 -5.92 24.87 6.61
N ASP A 190 -5.16 25.74 7.28
CA ASP A 190 -5.02 25.81 8.75
C ASP A 190 -4.36 24.57 9.39
N GLU A 191 -3.76 23.67 8.61
CA GLU A 191 -2.97 22.51 9.05
C GLU A 191 -1.48 22.86 9.19
N ILE A 192 -0.85 22.31 10.22
CA ILE A 192 0.59 22.49 10.46
C ILE A 192 1.21 21.19 10.93
N LEU A 193 2.49 20.99 10.60
CA LEU A 193 3.33 19.97 11.23
C LEU A 193 4.39 20.66 12.07
N VAL A 194 4.48 20.29 13.35
CA VAL A 194 5.49 20.84 14.26
C VAL A 194 6.55 19.78 14.54
N PHE A 195 7.82 20.16 14.36
CA PHE A 195 8.97 19.38 14.75
C PHE A 195 9.57 19.98 16.02
N ALA A 196 9.60 19.22 17.10
CA ALA A 196 10.13 19.70 18.36
C ALA A 196 11.67 19.75 18.36
N ASN A 197 12.24 20.75 19.03
CA ASN A 197 13.67 20.82 19.36
C ASN A 197 14.64 20.68 18.17
N THR A 198 14.25 21.16 16.99
CA THR A 198 15.05 21.16 15.77
C THR A 198 15.14 22.57 15.18
N THR A 199 16.02 22.74 14.19
CA THR A 199 16.18 23.98 13.43
C THR A 199 16.05 23.74 11.93
N VAL A 200 15.59 24.75 11.20
CA VAL A 200 15.29 24.64 9.74
C VAL A 200 16.49 24.16 8.92
N ASP A 201 17.72 24.45 9.36
CA ASP A 201 18.97 24.05 8.71
C ASP A 201 19.41 22.61 9.01
N GLN A 202 18.68 21.87 9.85
CA GLN A 202 18.99 20.47 10.18
C GLN A 202 18.28 19.46 9.28
N PHE A 203 17.31 19.89 8.48
CA PHE A 203 16.58 19.02 7.56
C PHE A 203 17.37 18.77 6.27
N ASP A 204 17.27 17.53 5.77
CA ASP A 204 17.77 17.13 4.45
C ASP A 204 16.62 16.72 3.51
N ALA A 205 16.84 16.86 2.20
CA ALA A 205 15.85 16.50 1.19
C ALA A 205 15.43 15.02 1.26
N GLY A 206 16.36 14.12 1.61
CA GLY A 206 16.09 12.69 1.76
C GLY A 206 15.16 12.34 2.92
N GLN A 207 14.83 13.30 3.79
CA GLN A 207 13.89 13.12 4.89
C GLN A 207 12.43 13.39 4.51
N PHE A 208 12.16 13.79 3.27
CA PHE A 208 10.81 14.10 2.82
C PHE A 208 10.44 13.25 1.61
N LYS A 209 9.33 12.54 1.70
CA LYS A 209 8.69 11.88 0.56
C LYS A 209 7.86 12.93 -0.17
N LEU A 210 8.19 13.16 -1.42
CA LEU A 210 7.64 14.27 -2.21
C LEU A 210 6.55 13.77 -3.16
N SER A 211 5.68 14.71 -3.56
CA SER A 211 4.72 14.48 -4.61
C SER A 211 5.40 14.43 -5.98
N LEU A 212 4.82 13.66 -6.90
CA LEU A 212 5.27 13.52 -8.27
C LEU A 212 5.11 14.83 -9.05
N ASP A 213 6.19 15.25 -9.72
CA ASP A 213 6.14 16.34 -10.68
C ASP A 213 5.95 15.79 -12.10
N LYS A 214 4.74 15.93 -12.65
CA LYS A 214 4.41 15.50 -14.03
C LYS A 214 4.70 16.60 -15.08
N SER A 215 5.29 17.74 -14.71
CA SER A 215 5.42 18.90 -15.62
C SER A 215 6.41 18.69 -16.78
N GLU A 216 7.38 17.79 -16.61
CA GLU A 216 8.39 17.42 -17.61
C GLU A 216 8.10 16.02 -18.20
N MET A 217 6.82 15.64 -18.28
CA MET A 217 6.36 14.35 -18.77
C MET A 217 5.29 14.50 -19.85
N SER A 218 5.35 13.63 -20.86
CA SER A 218 4.44 13.63 -22.00
C SER A 218 3.72 12.28 -22.12
N LEU A 219 2.38 12.28 -22.23
CA LEU A 219 1.58 11.06 -22.34
C LEU A 219 1.97 10.24 -23.58
N SER A 220 2.38 8.98 -23.38
CA SER A 220 2.81 8.04 -24.43
C SER A 220 1.83 6.89 -24.62
N PHE A 221 1.08 6.53 -23.58
CA PHE A 221 0.02 5.54 -23.59
C PHE A 221 -1.16 5.98 -22.72
N SER A 222 -2.38 5.67 -23.15
CA SER A 222 -3.58 5.88 -22.35
C SER A 222 -4.68 4.92 -22.76
N ASP A 223 -5.32 4.31 -21.76
CA ASP A 223 -6.61 3.65 -21.89
C ASP A 223 -7.48 4.09 -20.70
N ASP A 224 -8.55 4.84 -20.97
CA ASP A 224 -9.55 5.26 -19.97
C ASP A 224 -10.74 4.29 -19.94
N PHE A 225 -10.56 3.06 -20.47
CA PHE A 225 -11.51 1.95 -20.45
C PHE A 225 -12.96 2.29 -20.81
N ASN A 226 -13.18 3.25 -21.72
CA ASN A 226 -14.50 3.49 -22.33
C ASN A 226 -15.00 2.27 -23.14
N SER A 227 -14.07 1.40 -23.54
CA SER A 227 -14.30 0.07 -24.10
C SER A 227 -13.01 -0.76 -23.97
N LEU A 228 -13.11 -2.08 -23.76
CA LEU A 228 -11.95 -2.95 -23.76
C LEU A 228 -11.56 -3.35 -25.20
N SER A 229 -10.38 -2.92 -25.65
CA SER A 229 -9.83 -3.22 -26.99
C SER A 229 -8.89 -4.43 -26.92
N LEU A 230 -9.46 -5.63 -27.08
CA LEU A 230 -8.71 -6.88 -27.07
C LEU A 230 -7.91 -7.09 -28.37
N TRP A 231 -6.70 -7.63 -28.25
CA TRP A 231 -5.87 -8.06 -29.37
C TRP A 231 -6.54 -9.19 -30.13
N ASN A 232 -6.57 -9.09 -31.46
CA ASN A 232 -7.22 -10.08 -32.33
C ASN A 232 -6.25 -10.75 -33.32
N GLY A 233 -4.95 -10.66 -33.07
CA GLY A 233 -3.88 -11.13 -33.95
C GLY A 233 -3.37 -10.08 -34.97
N GLU A 234 -4.09 -8.96 -35.14
CA GLU A 234 -3.69 -7.88 -36.06
C GLU A 234 -3.70 -6.50 -35.37
N SER A 235 -4.67 -6.26 -34.50
CA SER A 235 -4.88 -4.98 -33.83
C SER A 235 -5.54 -5.19 -32.46
N GLY A 236 -5.45 -4.17 -31.62
CA GLY A 236 -5.95 -4.18 -30.26
C GLY A 236 -4.90 -3.64 -29.30
N THR A 237 -5.31 -3.40 -28.07
CA THR A 237 -4.42 -2.86 -27.03
C THR A 237 -3.98 -3.98 -26.10
N TRP A 238 -4.90 -4.85 -25.70
CA TRP A 238 -4.69 -5.80 -24.62
C TRP A 238 -4.84 -7.24 -25.11
N ASP A 239 -3.84 -8.07 -24.93
CA ASP A 239 -4.00 -9.52 -25.02
C ASP A 239 -4.50 -10.05 -23.66
N SER A 240 -5.39 -11.05 -23.68
CA SER A 240 -5.95 -11.68 -22.48
C SER A 240 -5.12 -12.84 -21.94
N ASN A 241 -3.96 -13.11 -22.54
CA ASN A 241 -3.08 -14.21 -22.17
C ASN A 241 -1.62 -13.80 -22.28
N PHE A 242 -0.73 -14.58 -21.67
CA PHE A 242 0.70 -14.41 -21.91
C PHE A 242 1.04 -14.81 -23.34
N TRP A 243 2.02 -14.17 -23.96
CA TRP A 243 2.52 -14.56 -25.28
C TRP A 243 3.13 -15.98 -25.30
N TRP A 244 3.52 -16.49 -24.12
CA TRP A 244 3.96 -17.88 -23.91
C TRP A 244 2.87 -18.78 -23.28
N GLY A 245 1.66 -18.26 -23.08
CA GLY A 245 0.53 -18.98 -22.50
C GLY A 245 0.07 -20.13 -23.40
N ALA A 246 -0.66 -21.08 -22.82
CA ALA A 246 -1.32 -22.10 -23.62
C ALA A 246 -2.56 -21.50 -24.31
N GLU A 247 -3.01 -22.12 -25.41
CA GLU A 247 -4.20 -21.67 -26.15
C GLU A 247 -5.44 -21.54 -25.28
N ASN A 248 -5.56 -22.37 -24.24
CA ASN A 248 -6.71 -22.36 -23.34
C ASN A 248 -6.58 -21.38 -22.17
N GLY A 249 -5.51 -20.59 -22.10
CA GLY A 249 -5.19 -19.67 -21.01
C GLY A 249 -3.90 -20.02 -20.27
N SER A 250 -3.75 -19.50 -19.06
CA SER A 250 -2.49 -19.61 -18.32
C SER A 250 -2.65 -19.40 -16.81
N THR A 251 -1.57 -19.67 -16.07
CA THR A 251 -1.41 -19.41 -14.63
C THR A 251 0.08 -19.48 -14.29
N HIS A 252 0.55 -18.81 -13.24
CA HIS A 252 1.92 -19.00 -12.77
C HIS A 252 1.99 -20.11 -11.70
N GLU A 253 2.14 -21.35 -12.16
CA GLU A 253 2.24 -22.52 -11.27
C GLU A 253 3.38 -22.41 -10.23
N GLY A 254 4.49 -21.76 -10.60
CA GLY A 254 5.64 -21.54 -9.72
C GLY A 254 5.34 -20.67 -8.50
N ASN A 255 4.32 -19.82 -8.58
CA ASN A 255 3.92 -18.89 -7.52
C ASN A 255 2.86 -19.50 -6.58
N GLY A 256 2.37 -20.70 -6.87
CA GLY A 256 1.28 -21.32 -6.10
C GLY A 256 -0.08 -20.66 -6.33
N GLU A 257 -0.24 -19.99 -7.47
CA GLU A 257 -1.52 -19.47 -7.97
C GLU A 257 -2.56 -20.58 -8.16
N LYS A 258 -3.83 -20.22 -8.07
CA LYS A 258 -4.99 -21.12 -8.02
C LYS A 258 -6.06 -20.79 -9.05
N GLN A 259 -5.95 -19.64 -9.69
CA GLN A 259 -6.77 -19.26 -10.82
C GLN A 259 -6.18 -19.77 -12.13
N TRP A 260 -7.06 -19.99 -13.09
CA TRP A 260 -6.71 -20.02 -14.51
C TRP A 260 -7.13 -18.69 -15.13
N TYR A 261 -6.19 -17.99 -15.75
CA TYR A 261 -6.49 -16.81 -16.55
C TYR A 261 -7.20 -17.25 -17.84
N ILE A 262 -8.39 -16.71 -18.04
CA ILE A 262 -9.21 -17.03 -19.21
C ILE A 262 -8.70 -16.24 -20.41
N ASP A 263 -8.21 -16.97 -21.41
CA ASP A 263 -8.01 -16.44 -22.74
C ASP A 263 -9.38 -16.27 -23.43
N THR A 264 -9.71 -15.04 -23.80
CA THR A 264 -11.00 -14.68 -24.40
C THR A 264 -11.16 -15.20 -25.83
N ASP A 265 -10.06 -15.54 -26.50
CA ASP A 265 -10.08 -16.11 -27.85
C ASP A 265 -10.39 -17.61 -27.85
N TYR A 266 -10.13 -18.31 -26.74
CA TYR A 266 -10.36 -19.75 -26.62
C TYR A 266 -11.85 -20.10 -26.61
N ALA A 267 -12.35 -20.64 -27.72
CA ALA A 267 -13.77 -20.88 -27.93
C ALA A 267 -14.47 -21.74 -26.84
N PRO A 268 -13.85 -22.82 -26.30
CA PRO A 268 -14.48 -23.67 -25.29
C PRO A 268 -14.78 -22.97 -23.95
N THR A 269 -14.07 -21.90 -23.60
CA THR A 269 -14.25 -21.16 -22.34
C THR A 269 -15.05 -19.86 -22.50
N LYS A 270 -15.51 -19.52 -23.73
CA LYS A 270 -16.22 -18.25 -24.03
C LYS A 270 -17.48 -17.95 -23.20
N SER A 271 -18.03 -18.94 -22.50
CA SER A 271 -19.14 -18.72 -21.56
C SER A 271 -18.72 -17.99 -20.28
N VAL A 272 -17.42 -17.92 -20.01
CA VAL A 272 -16.82 -17.19 -18.89
C VAL A 272 -15.95 -16.08 -19.48
N ASN A 273 -16.29 -14.84 -19.13
CA ASN A 273 -15.46 -13.68 -19.45
C ASN A 273 -15.15 -12.97 -18.12
N PRO A 274 -13.88 -12.91 -17.69
CA PRO A 274 -13.51 -12.24 -16.46
C PRO A 274 -13.50 -10.72 -16.58
N PHE A 275 -13.74 -10.17 -17.78
CA PHE A 275 -13.69 -8.73 -18.04
C PHE A 275 -15.08 -8.16 -18.29
N SER A 276 -15.35 -7.02 -17.69
CA SER A 276 -16.50 -6.18 -18.02
C SER A 276 -16.10 -4.71 -18.03
N VAL A 277 -16.82 -3.89 -18.81
CA VAL A 277 -16.64 -2.45 -18.83
C VAL A 277 -17.99 -1.80 -18.58
N ASP A 278 -18.08 -0.97 -17.56
CA ASP A 278 -19.26 -0.15 -17.25
C ASP A 278 -18.84 1.27 -16.90
N ASN A 279 -19.46 2.26 -17.55
CA ASN A 279 -19.23 3.70 -17.31
C ASN A 279 -17.74 4.14 -17.28
N GLY A 280 -16.91 3.56 -18.17
CA GLY A 280 -15.49 3.89 -18.26
C GLY A 280 -14.60 3.13 -17.27
N VAL A 281 -15.15 2.19 -16.51
CA VAL A 281 -14.38 1.37 -15.56
C VAL A 281 -14.29 -0.06 -16.08
N LEU A 282 -13.08 -0.57 -16.22
CA LEU A 282 -12.80 -1.99 -16.44
C LEU A 282 -12.87 -2.74 -15.11
N THR A 283 -13.63 -3.83 -15.05
CA THR A 283 -13.59 -4.78 -13.93
C THR A 283 -12.94 -6.08 -14.38
N ILE A 284 -11.92 -6.52 -13.65
CA ILE A 284 -11.36 -7.88 -13.70
C ILE A 284 -11.95 -8.68 -12.53
N THR A 285 -12.67 -9.75 -12.82
CA THR A 285 -13.34 -10.59 -11.82
C THR A 285 -12.62 -11.92 -11.64
N ALA A 286 -12.25 -12.24 -10.40
CA ALA A 286 -11.86 -13.57 -9.98
C ALA A 286 -13.02 -14.30 -9.29
N ALA A 287 -13.35 -15.50 -9.75
CA ALA A 287 -14.53 -16.25 -9.30
C ALA A 287 -14.30 -17.77 -9.31
N PRO A 288 -15.15 -18.56 -8.62
CA PRO A 288 -15.13 -20.01 -8.73
C PRO A 288 -15.37 -20.49 -10.16
N THR A 289 -14.59 -21.47 -10.61
CA THR A 289 -14.75 -22.05 -11.95
C THR A 289 -16.10 -22.76 -12.08
N PRO A 290 -16.93 -22.42 -13.08
CA PRO A 290 -18.13 -23.18 -13.39
C PRO A 290 -17.80 -24.63 -13.79
N ASP A 291 -18.55 -25.60 -13.27
CA ASP A 291 -18.34 -27.04 -13.55
C ASP A 291 -18.28 -27.37 -15.05
N ALA A 292 -19.00 -26.60 -15.88
CA ALA A 292 -19.06 -26.80 -17.31
C ALA A 292 -17.72 -26.57 -18.03
N ILE A 293 -16.83 -25.72 -17.50
CA ILE A 293 -15.55 -25.39 -18.15
C ILE A 293 -14.34 -25.98 -17.44
N LYS A 294 -14.49 -26.55 -16.23
CA LYS A 294 -13.38 -27.17 -15.47
C LYS A 294 -12.48 -28.08 -16.31
N PRO A 295 -13.01 -29.01 -17.15
CA PRO A 295 -12.17 -29.87 -17.98
C PRO A 295 -11.34 -29.13 -19.03
N GLU A 296 -11.78 -27.94 -19.46
CA GLU A 296 -11.14 -27.12 -20.48
C GLU A 296 -9.98 -26.27 -19.93
N ILE A 297 -9.94 -26.07 -18.61
CA ILE A 297 -8.95 -25.24 -17.92
C ILE A 297 -8.12 -26.03 -16.90
N ASN A 298 -7.78 -27.27 -17.25
CA ASN A 298 -6.93 -28.14 -16.42
C ASN A 298 -7.48 -28.41 -15.01
N ASN A 299 -8.79 -28.31 -14.81
CA ASN A 299 -9.50 -28.47 -13.53
C ASN A 299 -9.10 -27.48 -12.43
N TYR A 300 -8.65 -26.27 -12.79
CA TYR A 300 -8.44 -25.19 -11.82
C TYR A 300 -9.77 -24.77 -11.17
N ASP A 301 -9.70 -24.45 -9.87
CA ASP A 301 -10.88 -24.16 -9.05
C ASP A 301 -11.38 -22.72 -9.18
N TYR A 302 -10.54 -21.81 -9.68
CA TYR A 302 -10.88 -20.42 -9.90
C TYR A 302 -10.56 -19.99 -11.33
N THR A 303 -11.32 -19.02 -11.83
CA THR A 303 -11.03 -18.29 -13.07
C THR A 303 -10.77 -16.83 -12.76
N SER A 304 -9.90 -16.18 -13.52
CA SER A 304 -9.65 -14.74 -13.44
C SER A 304 -9.20 -14.18 -14.78
N GLY A 305 -8.84 -12.90 -14.82
CA GLY A 305 -8.32 -12.20 -15.99
C GLY A 305 -6.90 -11.66 -15.81
N LEU A 306 -6.18 -11.65 -16.93
CA LEU A 306 -4.92 -10.95 -17.14
C LEU A 306 -5.04 -10.16 -18.44
N LEU A 307 -4.51 -8.94 -18.46
CA LEU A 307 -4.36 -8.14 -19.67
C LEU A 307 -2.90 -7.71 -19.83
N THR A 308 -2.37 -7.79 -21.04
CA THR A 308 -1.00 -7.39 -21.35
C THR A 308 -0.92 -6.56 -22.62
N THR A 309 0.01 -5.60 -22.64
CA THR A 309 0.32 -4.76 -23.80
C THR A 309 1.44 -5.33 -24.68
N TYR A 310 1.89 -6.57 -24.45
CA TYR A 310 3.04 -7.18 -25.14
C TYR A 310 3.08 -6.99 -26.67
N GLU A 311 1.93 -7.04 -27.34
CA GLU A 311 1.83 -6.88 -28.80
C GLU A 311 1.65 -5.43 -29.26
N SER A 312 1.26 -4.53 -28.38
CA SER A 312 0.76 -3.19 -28.73
C SER A 312 1.63 -2.04 -28.24
N PHE A 313 2.24 -2.17 -27.06
CA PHE A 313 2.98 -1.10 -26.42
C PHE A 313 4.11 -1.60 -25.51
N SER A 314 5.26 -0.95 -25.63
CA SER A 314 6.36 -1.03 -24.68
C SER A 314 7.17 0.26 -24.74
N GLN A 315 7.80 0.64 -23.64
CA GLN A 315 8.68 1.82 -23.59
C GLN A 315 9.84 1.59 -22.63
N THR A 316 10.88 2.42 -22.73
CA THR A 316 12.04 2.39 -21.83
C THR A 316 12.01 3.62 -20.95
N TYR A 317 12.06 3.45 -19.63
CA TYR A 317 11.84 4.54 -18.69
C TYR A 317 10.47 5.19 -18.85
N GLY A 318 10.18 6.15 -18.00
CA GLY A 318 8.90 6.85 -17.98
C GLY A 318 8.18 6.71 -16.65
N TYR A 319 7.02 7.33 -16.60
CA TYR A 319 6.09 7.15 -15.50
C TYR A 319 4.94 6.25 -15.95
N PHE A 320 4.62 5.22 -15.18
CA PHE A 320 3.52 4.30 -15.45
C PHE A 320 2.57 4.36 -14.28
N GLU A 321 1.27 4.53 -14.56
CA GLU A 321 0.26 4.61 -13.52
C GLU A 321 -0.99 3.82 -13.87
N MET A 322 -1.65 3.35 -12.83
CA MET A 322 -2.98 2.75 -12.88
C MET A 322 -3.81 3.38 -11.76
N ARG A 323 -5.03 3.82 -12.09
CA ARG A 323 -6.03 4.20 -11.10
C ARG A 323 -7.04 3.08 -10.91
N ALA A 324 -7.07 2.49 -9.72
CA ALA A 324 -7.85 1.29 -9.45
C ALA A 324 -8.43 1.25 -8.03
N ASP A 325 -9.55 0.54 -7.89
CA ASP A 325 -10.11 0.05 -6.63
C ASP A 325 -9.84 -1.47 -6.53
N MET A 326 -9.28 -1.88 -5.40
CA MET A 326 -8.63 -3.19 -5.23
C MET A 326 -9.47 -4.12 -4.36
N PRO A 327 -9.55 -5.42 -4.67
CA PRO A 327 -10.35 -6.35 -3.87
C PRO A 327 -9.73 -6.64 -2.50
N GLU A 328 -10.58 -6.66 -1.47
CA GLU A 328 -10.21 -7.01 -0.09
C GLU A 328 -10.50 -8.49 0.26
N ASN A 329 -10.87 -9.31 -0.73
CA ASN A 329 -11.14 -10.73 -0.50
C ASN A 329 -9.84 -11.46 -0.15
N GLN A 330 -9.82 -12.19 0.97
CA GLN A 330 -8.69 -13.05 1.30
C GLN A 330 -8.32 -13.97 0.13
N GLY A 331 -7.04 -14.04 -0.20
CA GLY A 331 -6.53 -14.85 -1.29
C GLY A 331 -6.60 -14.19 -2.67
N ALA A 332 -7.23 -13.01 -2.81
CA ALA A 332 -7.09 -12.18 -4.00
C ALA A 332 -5.72 -11.46 -4.00
N TRP A 333 -5.08 -11.42 -5.17
CA TRP A 333 -3.76 -10.84 -5.38
C TRP A 333 -3.75 -10.01 -6.67
N PRO A 334 -4.28 -8.77 -6.63
CA PRO A 334 -4.21 -7.85 -7.76
C PRO A 334 -2.77 -7.34 -7.98
N ALA A 335 -2.40 -7.14 -9.23
CA ALA A 335 -1.10 -6.60 -9.61
C ALA A 335 -1.15 -5.73 -10.88
N PHE A 336 -0.29 -4.71 -10.93
CA PHE A 336 0.08 -3.94 -12.11
C PHE A 336 1.61 -3.86 -12.18
N TRP A 337 2.19 -4.32 -13.28
CA TRP A 337 3.61 -4.66 -13.37
C TRP A 337 4.12 -4.66 -14.81
N LEU A 338 5.43 -4.70 -14.96
CA LEU A 338 6.13 -4.57 -16.23
C LEU A 338 7.10 -5.72 -16.46
N LEU A 339 7.21 -6.16 -17.72
CA LEU A 339 8.17 -7.17 -18.15
C LEU A 339 8.96 -6.75 -19.41
N PRO A 340 10.18 -7.28 -19.61
CA PRO A 340 11.00 -6.97 -20.78
C PRO A 340 10.34 -7.39 -22.09
N ALA A 341 10.31 -6.48 -23.07
CA ALA A 341 9.71 -6.75 -24.37
C ALA A 341 10.47 -7.82 -25.19
N ASP A 342 11.72 -8.14 -24.82
CA ASP A 342 12.51 -9.21 -25.42
C ASP A 342 12.19 -10.61 -24.84
N GLY A 343 11.31 -10.68 -23.82
CA GLY A 343 10.91 -11.91 -23.17
C GLY A 343 11.94 -12.47 -22.20
N SER A 344 12.99 -11.72 -21.87
CA SER A 344 13.91 -12.07 -20.79
C SER A 344 13.23 -11.93 -19.42
N TRP A 345 13.72 -12.70 -18.45
CA TRP A 345 13.31 -12.57 -17.06
C TRP A 345 14.42 -13.11 -16.15
N PRO A 346 14.78 -12.40 -15.07
CA PRO A 346 14.58 -10.96 -14.83
C PRO A 346 15.24 -10.07 -15.92
N PRO A 347 15.00 -8.74 -15.97
CA PRO A 347 14.34 -7.92 -14.93
C PRO A 347 12.81 -7.96 -14.95
N GLU A 348 12.17 -7.49 -13.88
CA GLU A 348 10.73 -7.31 -13.72
C GLU A 348 10.49 -6.13 -12.76
N LEU A 349 9.44 -5.34 -13.00
CA LEU A 349 9.12 -4.16 -12.19
C LEU A 349 7.64 -4.18 -11.79
N ASP A 350 7.38 -4.37 -10.52
CA ASP A 350 6.04 -4.37 -9.94
C ASP A 350 5.69 -2.95 -9.50
N VAL A 351 4.74 -2.33 -10.21
CA VAL A 351 4.23 -1.00 -9.86
C VAL A 351 3.42 -1.09 -8.56
N VAL A 352 2.58 -2.11 -8.47
CA VAL A 352 1.83 -2.46 -7.28
C VAL A 352 1.47 -3.94 -7.30
N GLU A 353 1.62 -4.58 -6.15
CA GLU A 353 0.92 -5.80 -5.78
C GLU A 353 0.20 -5.57 -4.45
N MET A 354 -1.00 -6.12 -4.28
CA MET A 354 -1.71 -6.10 -3.01
C MET A 354 -2.23 -7.48 -2.65
N ARG A 355 -2.64 -7.66 -1.40
CA ARG A 355 -3.23 -8.91 -0.92
C ARG A 355 -4.53 -8.57 -0.22
N GLY A 356 -5.63 -9.20 -0.62
CA GLY A 356 -6.94 -8.79 -0.11
C GLY A 356 -7.08 -8.91 1.42
N GLN A 357 -6.33 -9.81 2.08
CA GLN A 357 -6.31 -9.90 3.55
C GLN A 357 -5.48 -8.82 4.27
N GLU A 358 -4.74 -8.00 3.53
CA GLU A 358 -3.89 -6.90 4.02
C GLU A 358 -4.12 -5.63 3.16
N PRO A 359 -5.36 -5.11 3.08
CA PRO A 359 -5.71 -4.09 2.09
C PRO A 359 -4.95 -2.78 2.27
N GLY A 360 -4.55 -2.41 3.50
CA GLY A 360 -3.76 -1.20 3.77
C GLY A 360 -2.26 -1.29 3.43
N VAL A 361 -1.81 -2.33 2.73
CA VAL A 361 -0.39 -2.54 2.41
C VAL A 361 -0.19 -2.63 0.90
N VAL A 362 0.58 -1.68 0.37
CA VAL A 362 1.04 -1.65 -1.01
C VAL A 362 2.41 -2.32 -1.10
N HIS A 363 2.52 -3.38 -1.88
CA HIS A 363 3.79 -4.03 -2.16
C HIS A 363 4.34 -3.53 -3.49
N VAL A 364 5.62 -3.18 -3.50
CA VAL A 364 6.33 -2.73 -4.70
C VAL A 364 7.68 -3.41 -4.77
N THR A 365 8.07 -3.86 -5.96
CA THR A 365 9.27 -4.69 -6.12
C THR A 365 9.98 -4.40 -7.44
N SER A 366 11.32 -4.41 -7.38
CA SER A 366 12.18 -4.53 -8.55
C SER A 366 12.92 -5.86 -8.49
N HIS A 367 12.77 -6.68 -9.53
CA HIS A 367 13.44 -7.96 -9.71
C HIS A 367 14.57 -7.80 -10.74
N THR A 368 15.74 -8.35 -10.44
CA THR A 368 16.94 -8.22 -11.29
C THR A 368 17.78 -9.50 -11.27
N ASN A 369 18.57 -9.68 -12.32
CA ASN A 369 19.60 -10.71 -12.46
C ASN A 369 20.99 -10.08 -12.69
N GLU A 370 21.19 -8.79 -12.37
CA GLU A 370 22.43 -8.05 -12.62
C GLU A 370 23.68 -8.67 -11.96
N THR A 371 23.48 -9.40 -10.86
CA THR A 371 24.55 -10.11 -10.15
C THR A 371 24.84 -11.51 -10.70
N GLY A 372 24.14 -11.93 -11.76
CA GLY A 372 24.18 -13.28 -12.33
C GLY A 372 23.28 -14.29 -11.63
N SER A 373 22.48 -13.85 -10.65
CA SER A 373 21.40 -14.61 -10.02
C SER A 373 20.23 -13.69 -9.68
N HIS A 374 19.02 -14.24 -9.64
CA HIS A 374 17.81 -13.51 -9.27
C HIS A 374 17.92 -12.93 -7.85
N THR A 375 17.74 -11.63 -7.76
CA THR A 375 17.59 -10.85 -6.52
C THR A 375 16.43 -9.87 -6.67
N SER A 376 15.94 -9.33 -5.56
CA SER A 376 14.92 -8.29 -5.58
C SER A 376 15.13 -7.25 -4.49
N VAL A 377 14.63 -6.04 -4.75
CA VAL A 377 14.38 -5.01 -3.75
C VAL A 377 12.88 -4.85 -3.65
N SER A 378 12.32 -5.17 -2.48
CA SER A 378 10.88 -5.12 -2.22
C SER A 378 10.58 -4.25 -1.01
N SER A 379 9.52 -3.46 -1.11
CA SER A 379 8.96 -2.68 0.00
C SER A 379 7.50 -3.05 0.22
N ALA A 380 7.11 -3.23 1.49
CA ALA A 380 5.72 -3.37 1.91
C ALA A 380 5.33 -2.11 2.66
N VAL A 381 4.59 -1.22 2.01
CA VAL A 381 4.33 0.13 2.50
C VAL A 381 2.90 0.24 3.01
N ASN A 382 2.75 0.68 4.26
CA ASN A 382 1.43 1.00 4.79
C ASN A 382 0.99 2.35 4.22
N VAL A 383 -0.25 2.40 3.75
CA VAL A 383 -0.91 3.60 3.26
C VAL A 383 -2.14 3.90 4.13
N PRO A 384 -2.56 5.18 4.26
CA PRO A 384 -3.59 5.57 5.22
C PRO A 384 -4.96 4.93 4.93
N ASP A 385 -5.32 4.90 3.65
CA ASP A 385 -6.58 4.36 3.12
C ASP A 385 -6.33 3.73 1.74
N THR A 386 -7.09 2.67 1.44
CA THR A 386 -7.15 2.03 0.11
C THR A 386 -8.59 1.83 -0.36
N SER A 387 -9.55 2.50 0.28
CA SER A 387 -10.96 2.39 -0.05
C SER A 387 -11.30 3.14 -1.33
N GLY A 388 -11.91 2.43 -2.29
CA GLY A 388 -12.23 3.03 -3.57
C GLY A 388 -10.99 3.22 -4.44
N PHE A 389 -11.06 4.19 -5.36
CA PHE A 389 -10.05 4.35 -6.39
C PHE A 389 -8.85 5.19 -5.95
N HIS A 390 -7.68 4.56 -5.95
CA HIS A 390 -6.38 5.20 -5.73
C HIS A 390 -5.49 5.10 -6.97
N THR A 391 -4.48 5.97 -7.04
CA THR A 391 -3.49 5.97 -8.13
C THR A 391 -2.21 5.28 -7.67
N TYR A 392 -1.81 4.23 -8.37
CA TYR A 392 -0.59 3.50 -8.15
C TYR A 392 0.35 3.76 -9.32
N GLY A 393 1.58 4.19 -9.06
CA GLY A 393 2.49 4.48 -10.16
C GLY A 393 3.96 4.29 -9.82
N VAL A 394 4.78 4.22 -10.87
CA VAL A 394 6.22 4.12 -10.77
C VAL A 394 6.88 5.04 -11.79
N LEU A 395 7.79 5.87 -11.31
CA LEU A 395 8.75 6.62 -12.12
C LEU A 395 10.00 5.76 -12.25
N TRP A 396 10.29 5.33 -13.46
CA TRP A 396 11.48 4.56 -13.78
C TRP A 396 12.38 5.39 -14.69
N THR A 397 13.59 5.66 -14.24
CA THR A 397 14.62 6.45 -14.94
C THR A 397 15.86 5.59 -15.18
N GLU A 398 16.89 6.16 -15.82
CA GLU A 398 18.17 5.46 -15.99
C GLU A 398 18.85 5.20 -14.64
N GLU A 399 18.67 6.09 -13.66
CA GLU A 399 19.35 6.05 -12.37
C GLU A 399 18.53 5.42 -11.25
N GLU A 400 17.23 5.69 -11.20
CA GLU A 400 16.36 5.31 -10.08
C GLU A 400 14.95 4.88 -10.48
N ILE A 401 14.35 4.11 -9.58
CA ILE A 401 12.96 3.68 -9.57
C ILE A 401 12.31 4.27 -8.33
N VAL A 402 11.24 5.03 -8.51
CA VAL A 402 10.48 5.68 -7.45
C VAL A 402 9.01 5.31 -7.56
N TRP A 403 8.46 4.69 -6.52
CA TRP A 403 7.06 4.28 -6.48
C TRP A 403 6.21 5.31 -5.76
N TYR A 404 5.00 5.50 -6.27
CA TYR A 404 4.03 6.49 -5.81
C TYR A 404 2.69 5.85 -5.50
N PHE A 405 2.06 6.34 -4.44
CA PHE A 405 0.67 6.09 -4.10
C PHE A 405 -0.03 7.44 -3.96
N ASP A 406 -1.11 7.66 -4.71
CA ASP A 406 -1.78 8.96 -4.84
C ASP A 406 -0.80 10.12 -5.06
N ASP A 407 0.08 9.92 -6.05
CA ASP A 407 1.13 10.85 -6.46
C ASP A 407 2.18 11.16 -5.37
N VAL A 408 2.20 10.50 -4.21
CA VAL A 408 3.21 10.71 -3.16
C VAL A 408 4.17 9.53 -3.10
N GLU A 409 5.47 9.82 -3.01
CA GLU A 409 6.49 8.77 -2.94
C GLU A 409 6.28 7.83 -1.74
N ILE A 410 6.29 6.52 -2.01
CA ILE A 410 6.21 5.47 -0.99
C ILE A 410 7.48 4.63 -0.87
N ALA A 411 8.27 4.51 -1.94
CA ALA A 411 9.51 3.74 -1.96
C ALA A 411 10.44 4.21 -3.09
N ARG A 412 11.73 3.87 -2.96
CA ARG A 412 12.75 4.13 -3.98
C ARG A 412 13.85 3.08 -3.96
N THR A 413 14.42 2.80 -5.13
CA THR A 413 15.68 2.06 -5.29
C THR A 413 16.43 2.52 -6.54
N ASP A 414 17.69 2.13 -6.69
CA ASP A 414 18.47 2.38 -7.91
C ASP A 414 17.95 1.50 -9.06
N THR A 415 17.97 2.00 -10.29
CA THR A 415 17.65 1.20 -11.48
C THR A 415 18.73 0.11 -11.68
N PRO A 416 18.38 -1.19 -11.67
CA PRO A 416 19.35 -2.25 -11.87
C PRO A 416 19.98 -2.20 -13.27
N SER A 417 21.24 -2.62 -13.37
CA SER A 417 22.02 -2.52 -14.62
C SER A 417 21.53 -3.40 -15.78
N ASP A 418 20.60 -4.33 -15.53
CA ASP A 418 19.90 -5.11 -16.55
C ASP A 418 18.51 -4.56 -16.93
N MET A 419 18.03 -3.49 -16.28
CA MET A 419 16.72 -2.87 -16.47
C MET A 419 16.82 -1.58 -17.30
N HIS A 420 17.32 -1.70 -18.54
CA HIS A 420 17.48 -0.58 -19.48
C HIS A 420 16.90 -0.85 -20.89
N GLY A 421 16.22 -1.99 -21.08
CA GLY A 421 15.50 -2.34 -22.30
C GLY A 421 14.03 -1.91 -22.24
N PRO A 422 13.27 -1.90 -23.35
CA PRO A 422 11.85 -1.58 -23.31
C PRO A 422 11.05 -2.64 -22.54
N MET A 423 10.08 -2.20 -21.74
CA MET A 423 9.19 -3.06 -20.97
C MET A 423 7.72 -2.81 -21.36
N TYR A 424 6.92 -3.87 -21.39
CA TYR A 424 5.48 -3.81 -21.62
C TYR A 424 4.74 -3.96 -20.28
N MET A 425 3.49 -3.48 -20.24
CA MET A 425 2.64 -3.50 -19.04
C MET A 425 1.77 -4.75 -18.98
N LEU A 426 1.52 -5.22 -17.76
CA LEU A 426 0.56 -6.26 -17.41
C LEU A 426 -0.32 -5.80 -16.25
N VAL A 427 -1.58 -6.19 -16.28
CA VAL A 427 -2.52 -6.04 -15.15
C VAL A 427 -3.31 -7.33 -14.98
N ASN A 428 -3.40 -7.84 -13.75
CA ASN A 428 -4.06 -9.11 -13.48
C ASN A 428 -4.61 -9.17 -12.06
N LEU A 429 -5.56 -10.09 -11.87
CA LEU A 429 -6.06 -10.46 -10.55
C LEU A 429 -5.76 -11.93 -10.28
N ALA A 430 -4.65 -12.23 -9.60
CA ALA A 430 -4.32 -13.59 -9.19
C ALA A 430 -5.20 -14.04 -7.99
N VAL A 431 -5.26 -15.36 -7.78
CA VAL A 431 -5.87 -15.99 -6.62
C VAL A 431 -4.89 -17.01 -6.05
N GLY A 432 -4.60 -16.98 -4.76
CA GLY A 432 -3.63 -17.90 -4.17
C GLY A 432 -2.25 -17.29 -3.99
N GLY A 433 -1.23 -18.13 -4.14
CA GLY A 433 0.16 -17.74 -3.93
C GLY A 433 0.42 -17.09 -2.58
N VAL A 434 1.09 -15.94 -2.60
CA VAL A 434 1.44 -15.17 -1.39
C VAL A 434 0.22 -14.57 -0.67
N ALA A 435 -0.92 -14.41 -1.35
CA ALA A 435 -2.18 -14.00 -0.72
C ALA A 435 -2.90 -15.18 0.00
N GLY A 436 -2.42 -16.42 -0.20
CA GLY A 436 -2.99 -17.60 0.43
C GLY A 436 -4.30 -18.06 -0.22
N THR A 437 -4.90 -19.12 0.32
CA THR A 437 -6.14 -19.68 -0.25
C THR A 437 -7.35 -18.87 0.20
N PRO A 438 -8.31 -18.54 -0.70
CA PRO A 438 -9.57 -17.94 -0.28
C PRO A 438 -10.29 -18.78 0.77
N ALA A 439 -10.62 -18.17 1.92
CA ALA A 439 -11.19 -18.91 3.05
C ALA A 439 -12.64 -19.36 2.81
N ASP A 440 -13.40 -18.60 2.05
CA ASP A 440 -14.80 -18.89 1.67
C ASP A 440 -14.91 -19.42 0.23
N GLY A 441 -13.79 -19.62 -0.45
CA GLY A 441 -13.74 -20.03 -1.84
C GLY A 441 -14.25 -18.97 -2.82
N LEU A 442 -14.13 -17.67 -2.50
CA LEU A 442 -14.68 -16.56 -3.31
C LEU A 442 -16.19 -16.72 -3.55
N ALA A 443 -16.95 -16.99 -2.48
CA ALA A 443 -18.40 -17.08 -2.55
C ALA A 443 -19.02 -15.78 -3.08
N THR A 444 -18.42 -14.65 -2.70
CA THR A 444 -18.51 -13.39 -3.44
C THR A 444 -17.26 -13.27 -4.31
N PRO A 445 -17.40 -13.05 -5.63
CA PRO A 445 -16.25 -12.81 -6.51
C PRO A 445 -15.39 -11.65 -6.02
N ALA A 446 -14.08 -11.77 -6.23
CA ALA A 446 -13.17 -10.64 -6.04
C ALA A 446 -13.15 -9.82 -7.33
N GLU A 447 -13.26 -8.50 -7.19
CA GLU A 447 -13.30 -7.57 -8.32
C GLU A 447 -12.21 -6.52 -8.17
N MET A 448 -11.35 -6.41 -9.17
CA MET A 448 -10.41 -5.30 -9.34
C MET A 448 -11.00 -4.35 -10.37
N GLN A 449 -11.27 -3.12 -9.98
CA GLN A 449 -11.87 -2.10 -10.83
C GLN A 449 -10.81 -1.08 -11.23
N ILE A 450 -10.73 -0.74 -12.52
CA ILE A 450 -9.67 0.08 -13.09
C ILE A 450 -10.33 1.21 -13.88
N ASP A 451 -10.05 2.44 -13.49
CA ASP A 451 -10.52 3.66 -14.14
C ASP A 451 -9.67 3.97 -15.37
N TYR A 452 -8.35 3.95 -15.23
CA TYR A 452 -7.44 4.11 -16.36
C TYR A 452 -6.08 3.45 -16.11
N ILE A 453 -5.37 3.17 -17.20
CA ILE A 453 -3.93 2.89 -17.22
C ILE A 453 -3.25 3.87 -18.17
N LYS A 454 -2.18 4.52 -17.71
CA LYS A 454 -1.43 5.53 -18.46
C LYS A 454 0.07 5.30 -18.35
N ALA A 455 0.77 5.70 -19.40
CA ALA A 455 2.23 5.80 -19.37
C ALA A 455 2.66 7.14 -19.98
N TYR A 456 3.77 7.66 -19.47
CA TYR A 456 4.34 8.94 -19.87
C TYR A 456 5.82 8.76 -20.20
N GLU A 457 6.25 9.39 -21.28
CA GLU A 457 7.66 9.61 -21.59
C GLU A 457 8.22 10.78 -20.77
N LEU A 458 9.51 10.72 -20.45
CA LEU A 458 10.23 11.80 -19.79
C LEU A 458 10.83 12.74 -20.84
N ASP A 459 10.60 14.03 -20.70
CA ASP A 459 11.09 15.03 -21.65
C ASP A 459 12.63 15.02 -21.68
N GLY A 460 13.20 14.95 -22.90
CA GLY A 460 14.66 14.94 -23.09
C GLY A 460 15.35 13.60 -22.90
N VAL A 461 14.63 12.54 -22.51
CA VAL A 461 15.17 11.16 -22.43
C VAL A 461 15.01 10.45 -23.77
N THR A 462 16.07 9.78 -24.24
CA THR A 462 16.01 9.02 -25.49
C THR A 462 15.39 7.66 -25.25
N GLN A 463 14.20 7.43 -25.81
CA GLN A 463 13.51 6.14 -25.77
C GLN A 463 14.22 5.09 -26.62
N ALA A 464 14.37 3.86 -26.11
CA ALA A 464 14.75 2.74 -26.96
C ALA A 464 13.59 2.45 -27.93
N ALA A 465 13.90 1.87 -29.10
CA ALA A 465 12.87 1.59 -30.09
C ALA A 465 11.79 0.66 -29.50
N ALA A 466 10.58 1.19 -29.31
CA ALA A 466 9.40 0.42 -28.97
C ALA A 466 9.17 -0.66 -30.02
N LYS A 467 8.51 -1.75 -29.62
CA LYS A 467 8.01 -2.74 -30.58
C LYS A 467 6.87 -2.08 -31.36
N ALA A 468 7.20 -1.38 -32.46
CA ALA A 468 6.18 -0.89 -33.37
C ALA A 468 5.47 -2.11 -33.94
N GLY A 469 4.15 -2.23 -33.71
CA GLY A 469 3.31 -3.33 -34.19
C GLY A 469 3.60 -3.64 -35.66
N SER A 470 4.47 -4.61 -35.90
CA SER A 470 4.87 -5.02 -37.23
C SER A 470 4.09 -6.28 -37.54
N GLY A 471 2.92 -6.08 -38.13
CA GLY A 471 2.35 -7.08 -39.02
C GLY A 471 3.34 -7.30 -40.16
N ASP A 472 4.24 -8.27 -39.99
CA ASP A 472 4.93 -8.97 -41.07
C ASP A 472 5.71 -10.16 -40.48
N PHE A 473 5.02 -11.28 -40.28
CA PHE A 473 5.68 -12.58 -40.31
C PHE A 473 5.65 -13.11 -41.75
N LEU A 474 6.78 -12.96 -42.43
CA LEU A 474 7.06 -13.62 -43.70
C LEU A 474 7.36 -15.11 -43.46
N VAL A 475 6.46 -15.93 -44.03
CA VAL A 475 6.54 -17.35 -44.47
C VAL A 475 6.61 -18.44 -43.40
#